data_AF-A0AA37T1T2-F1
#
_entry.id   AF-A0AA37T1T2-F1
#
_cell.length_a   1.000
_cell.length_b   1.000
_cell.length_c   1.000
_cell.angle_alpha   90.00
_cell.angle_beta   90.00
_cell.angle_gamma   90.00
#
_symmetry.space_group_name_H-M   'P 1'
#
loop_
_entity.id
_entity.type
_entity.pdbx_description
1 polymer ?
#
loop_
_entity_poly.entity_id
_entity_poly.type
_entity_poly.pdbx_seq_one_letter_code
_entity_poly.pdbx_strand_id
1 'polypeptide(L)'
;MELIYESNEASFTYTLTAEFLRVHSPSADVRGHGNEDSVLQAGKKGVEITHIAMSGHYGINIHFNDNHHTGIYTWSYLKDLCTHQQSLWETYLEKLHEAGLTREANTQVIRFPK
;
A
#
# COMPACT_ATOMS: atom_id res chain seq x y z
N MET A 1 -0.64 -5.69 9.53
CA MET A 1 0.77 -5.92 9.89
C MET A 1 1.12 -4.96 11.00
N GLU A 2 1.70 -5.45 12.08
CA GLU A 2 2.26 -4.62 13.14
C GLU A 2 3.77 -4.50 12.93
N LEU A 3 4.29 -3.28 13.02
CA LEU A 3 5.70 -2.93 12.90
C LEU A 3 6.13 -2.28 14.20
N ILE A 4 7.09 -2.91 14.89
CA ILE A 4 7.66 -2.40 16.13
C ILE A 4 9.07 -1.93 15.81
N TYR A 5 9.34 -0.65 16.07
CA TYR A 5 10.66 -0.05 15.96
C TYR A 5 11.18 0.26 17.35
N GLU A 6 12.23 -0.46 17.75
CA GLU A 6 12.92 -0.23 19.02
C GLU A 6 14.16 0.63 18.79
N SER A 7 14.27 1.72 19.55
CA SER A 7 15.48 2.51 19.69
C SER A 7 15.94 2.46 21.15
N ASN A 8 17.20 2.85 21.41
CA ASN A 8 17.78 2.83 22.75
C ASN A 8 17.00 3.67 23.78
N GLU A 9 16.13 4.59 23.36
CA GLU A 9 15.38 5.50 24.24
C GLU A 9 13.85 5.36 24.13
N ALA A 10 13.32 4.75 23.07
CA ALA A 10 11.88 4.60 22.84
C ALA A 10 11.54 3.43 21.91
N SER A 11 10.40 2.79 22.16
CA SER A 11 9.78 1.83 21.25
C SER A 11 8.55 2.47 20.59
N PHE A 12 8.45 2.38 19.27
CA PHE A 12 7.32 2.87 18.49
C PHE A 12 6.63 1.70 17.81
N THR A 13 5.32 1.57 18.04
CA THR A 13 4.49 0.57 17.38
C THR A 13 3.62 1.23 16.32
N TYR A 14 3.67 0.71 15.10
CA TYR A 14 2.87 1.15 13.98
C TYR A 14 2.05 -0.01 13.42
N THR A 15 0.81 0.27 13.03
CA THR A 15 -0.06 -0.73 12.42
C THR A 15 -0.42 -0.31 11.00
N LEU A 16 0.08 -1.09 10.04
CA LEU A 16 -0.21 -0.92 8.62
C LEU A 16 -1.21 -1.98 8.16
N THR A 17 -2.30 -1.55 7.51
CA THR A 17 -3.28 -2.47 6.94
C THR A 17 -2.73 -3.12 5.66
N ALA A 18 -3.23 -4.30 5.32
CA ALA A 18 -2.88 -4.97 4.08
C ALA A 18 -3.25 -4.13 2.85
N GLU A 19 -4.43 -3.48 2.88
CA GLU A 19 -4.86 -2.50 1.88
C GLU A 19 -3.83 -1.38 1.70
N PHE A 20 -3.41 -0.73 2.79
CA PHE A 20 -2.45 0.38 2.74
C PHE A 20 -1.11 -0.06 2.13
N LEU A 21 -0.57 -1.19 2.59
CA LEU A 21 0.66 -1.74 2.04
C LEU A 21 0.51 -2.05 0.54
N ARG A 22 -0.62 -2.63 0.13
CA ARG A 22 -0.86 -3.02 -1.27
C ARG A 22 -0.96 -1.83 -2.21
N VAL A 23 -1.67 -0.77 -1.83
CA VAL A 23 -1.84 0.42 -2.67
C VAL A 23 -0.57 1.26 -2.75
N HIS A 24 0.30 1.15 -1.75
CA HIS A 24 1.64 1.76 -1.72
C HIS A 24 2.75 0.74 -2.01
N SER A 25 2.47 -0.33 -2.75
CA SER A 25 3.53 -1.30 -3.09
C SER A 25 4.63 -0.64 -3.94
N PRO A 26 5.92 -0.91 -3.69
CA PRO A 26 7.03 -0.33 -4.44
C PRO A 26 7.30 -1.04 -5.78
N SER A 27 6.51 -2.05 -6.16
CA SER A 27 6.66 -2.77 -7.44
C SER A 27 6.61 -1.85 -8.66
N ALA A 28 7.30 -2.25 -9.74
CA ALA A 28 7.22 -1.59 -11.05
C ALA A 28 5.78 -1.42 -11.55
N ASP A 29 4.90 -2.39 -11.26
CA ASP A 29 3.47 -2.36 -11.62
C ASP A 29 2.67 -1.24 -10.92
N VAL A 30 3.22 -0.69 -9.84
CA VAL A 30 2.57 0.35 -9.01
C VAL A 30 3.30 1.69 -9.11
N ARG A 31 4.63 1.69 -9.22
CA ARG A 31 5.45 2.90 -9.33
C ARG A 31 5.80 3.33 -10.75
N GLY A 32 5.75 2.42 -11.73
CA GLY A 32 6.21 2.67 -13.10
C GLY A 32 7.74 2.72 -13.24
N HIS A 33 8.30 2.40 -14.41
CA HIS A 33 9.71 2.65 -14.75
C HIS A 33 9.91 4.12 -15.15
N GLY A 34 9.94 5.02 -14.18
CA GLY A 34 10.53 6.36 -14.31
C GLY A 34 9.87 7.37 -15.27
N ASN A 35 9.01 6.93 -16.20
CA ASN A 35 8.29 7.76 -17.19
C ASN A 35 6.85 7.31 -17.45
N GLU A 36 6.35 6.30 -16.73
CA GLU A 36 5.01 5.74 -16.91
C GLU A 36 4.18 5.97 -15.64
N ASP A 37 2.93 6.42 -15.85
CA ASP A 37 2.01 6.85 -14.80
C ASP A 37 1.86 5.76 -13.72
N SER A 38 2.19 6.09 -12.47
CA SER A 38 1.91 5.22 -11.33
C SER A 38 0.42 4.84 -11.35
N VAL A 39 0.13 3.56 -11.57
CA VAL A 39 -1.26 3.10 -11.73
C VAL A 39 -1.96 3.20 -10.38
N LEU A 40 -2.99 4.05 -10.31
CA LEU A 40 -3.82 4.21 -9.12
C LEU A 40 -4.54 2.88 -8.81
N GLN A 41 -4.23 2.30 -7.65
CA GLN A 41 -4.77 1.02 -7.24
C GLN A 41 -6.17 1.18 -6.64
N ALA A 42 -7.23 0.80 -7.35
CA ALA A 42 -8.61 0.81 -6.87
C ALA A 42 -9.13 -0.59 -6.51
N GLY A 43 -10.20 -0.68 -5.74
CA GLY A 43 -10.86 -1.94 -5.38
C GLY A 43 -10.07 -2.84 -4.43
N LYS A 44 -9.14 -2.28 -3.65
CA LYS A 44 -8.17 -3.03 -2.82
C LYS A 44 -8.54 -3.18 -1.34
N LYS A 45 -9.73 -2.72 -0.91
CA LYS A 45 -10.13 -2.79 0.50
C LYS A 45 -10.14 -4.20 1.09
N GLY A 46 -10.47 -5.21 0.28
CA GLY A 46 -10.50 -6.62 0.69
C GLY A 46 -9.17 -7.36 0.53
N VAL A 47 -8.08 -6.65 0.25
CA VAL A 47 -6.77 -7.30 0.07
C VAL A 47 -6.21 -7.73 1.42
N GLU A 48 -5.67 -8.94 1.45
CA GLU A 48 -5.03 -9.55 2.62
C GLU A 48 -3.59 -9.95 2.30
N ILE A 49 -2.73 -9.95 3.31
CA ILE A 49 -1.37 -10.48 3.21
C ILE A 49 -1.44 -11.99 3.35
N THR A 50 -0.95 -12.72 2.35
CA THR A 50 -0.94 -14.19 2.32
C THR A 50 0.41 -14.76 2.75
N HIS A 51 1.50 -14.03 2.49
CA HIS A 51 2.83 -14.48 2.83
C HIS A 51 3.80 -13.29 2.98
N ILE A 52 4.81 -13.44 3.84
CA ILE A 52 5.90 -12.48 3.99
C ILE A 52 7.21 -13.25 3.93
N ALA A 53 8.11 -12.84 3.03
CA ALA A 53 9.44 -13.42 2.88
C ALA A 53 10.51 -12.36 3.10
N MET A 54 11.64 -12.75 3.71
CA MET A 54 12.81 -11.89 3.81
C MET A 54 13.42 -11.67 2.41
N SER A 55 13.74 -10.42 2.08
CA SER A 55 14.46 -10.07 0.85
C SER A 55 15.87 -9.60 1.20
N GLY A 56 16.80 -10.55 1.26
CA GLY A 56 18.17 -10.30 1.72
C GLY A 56 18.16 -9.75 3.16
N HIS A 57 18.98 -8.73 3.43
CA HIS A 57 19.07 -8.10 4.76
C HIS A 57 18.41 -6.71 4.82
N TYR A 58 17.77 -6.26 3.74
CA TYR A 58 17.38 -4.85 3.56
C TYR A 58 15.87 -4.63 3.48
N GLY A 59 15.06 -5.69 3.51
CA GLY A 59 13.61 -5.58 3.48
C GLY A 59 12.87 -6.90 3.44
N ILE A 60 11.58 -6.82 3.17
CA ILE A 60 10.66 -7.95 3.04
C ILE A 60 9.93 -7.89 1.69
N ASN A 61 9.67 -9.06 1.12
CA ASN A 61 8.69 -9.21 0.06
C ASN A 61 7.34 -9.60 0.69
N ILE A 62 6.28 -8.89 0.32
CA ILE A 62 4.91 -9.15 0.81
C ILE A 62 4.07 -9.68 -0.34
N HIS A 63 3.46 -10.85 -0.12
CA HIS A 63 2.52 -11.45 -1.04
C HIS A 63 1.10 -11.16 -0.57
N PHE A 64 0.23 -10.85 -1.53
CA PHE A 64 -1.16 -10.52 -1.30
C PHE A 64 -2.09 -11.52 -2.00
N ASN A 65 -3.32 -11.61 -1.51
CA ASN A 65 -4.34 -12.49 -2.09
C ASN A 65 -4.84 -12.04 -3.48
N ASP A 66 -4.50 -10.83 -3.93
CA ASP A 66 -4.83 -10.31 -5.26
C ASP A 66 -3.78 -10.63 -6.33
N ASN A 67 -2.99 -11.70 -6.12
CA ASN A 67 -1.91 -12.18 -6.97
C ASN A 67 -0.66 -11.27 -7.02
N HIS A 68 -0.59 -10.24 -6.17
CA HIS A 68 0.58 -9.37 -6.07
C HIS A 68 1.66 -9.97 -5.17
N HIS A 69 2.87 -10.17 -5.72
CA HIS A 69 3.98 -10.83 -5.00
C HIS A 69 5.37 -10.26 -5.37
N THR A 70 5.43 -9.13 -6.07
CA THR A 70 6.67 -8.57 -6.61
C THR A 70 7.24 -7.42 -5.77
N GLY A 71 6.50 -6.94 -4.76
CA GLY A 71 6.85 -5.75 -4.01
C GLY A 71 7.86 -6.02 -2.91
N ILE A 72 9.08 -5.47 -3.04
CA ILE A 72 10.10 -5.48 -1.99
C ILE A 72 10.02 -4.20 -1.17
N TYR A 73 9.56 -4.32 0.06
CA TYR A 73 9.47 -3.25 1.03
C TYR A 73 10.77 -3.18 1.82
N THR A 74 11.63 -2.20 1.49
CA THR A 74 12.85 -1.96 2.26
C THR A 74 12.52 -1.46 3.66
N TRP A 75 13.41 -1.67 4.63
CA TRP A 75 13.21 -1.17 6.00
C TRP A 75 13.02 0.35 6.05
N SER A 76 13.79 1.08 5.23
CA SER A 76 13.63 2.53 5.07
C SER A 76 12.25 2.89 4.54
N TYR A 77 11.76 2.16 3.53
CA TYR A 77 10.46 2.45 2.94
C TYR A 77 9.31 2.11 3.90
N LEU A 78 9.39 1.00 4.63
CA LEU A 78 8.41 0.68 5.68
C LEU A 78 8.38 1.77 6.76
N LYS A 79 9.54 2.30 7.15
CA LYS A 79 9.62 3.43 8.08
C LYS A 79 8.94 4.67 7.51
N ASP A 80 9.19 5.01 6.26
CA ASP A 80 8.54 6.15 5.59
C ASP A 80 7.02 5.98 5.53
N LEU A 81 6.55 4.76 5.25
CA LEU A 81 5.13 4.40 5.25
C LEU A 81 4.52 4.57 6.64
N CYS A 82 5.22 4.19 7.70
CA CYS A 82 4.78 4.37 9.08
C CYS A 82 4.70 5.84 9.49
N THR A 83 5.72 6.64 9.16
CA THR A 83 5.80 8.05 9.58
C THR A 83 4.85 8.96 8.81
N HIS A 84 4.55 8.62 7.55
CA HIS A 84 3.68 9.42 6.67
C HIS A 84 2.33 8.75 6.40
N GLN A 85 1.95 7.74 7.20
CA GLN A 85 0.76 6.91 6.97
C GLN A 85 -0.49 7.74 6.69
N GLN A 86 -0.77 8.75 7.52
CA GLN A 86 -1.95 9.58 7.39
C GLN A 86 -1.95 10.39 6.08
N SER A 87 -0.87 11.12 5.81
CA SER A 87 -0.78 11.99 4.62
C SER A 87 -0.82 11.18 3.31
N LEU A 88 -0.11 10.06 3.26
CA LEU A 88 -0.13 9.15 2.12
C LEU A 88 -1.53 8.58 1.87
N TRP A 89 -2.24 8.26 2.95
CA TRP A 89 -3.60 7.74 2.88
C TRP A 89 -4.60 8.79 2.39
N GLU A 90 -4.55 10.00 2.93
CA GLU A 90 -5.40 11.13 2.47
C GLU A 90 -5.18 11.41 0.98
N THR A 91 -3.91 11.47 0.55
CA THR A 91 -3.56 11.64 -0.87
C THR A 91 -4.12 10.51 -1.75
N TYR A 92 -4.07 9.27 -1.28
CA TYR A 92 -4.63 8.13 -2.00
C TYR A 92 -6.15 8.24 -2.16
N LEU A 93 -6.87 8.65 -1.11
CA LEU A 93 -8.31 8.84 -1.14
C LEU A 93 -8.72 9.97 -2.09
N GLU A 94 -7.99 11.08 -2.10
CA GLU A 94 -8.22 12.19 -3.03
C GLU A 94 -8.06 11.73 -4.48
N LYS A 95 -6.98 11.01 -4.80
CA LYS A 95 -6.77 10.46 -6.14
C LYS A 95 -7.89 9.53 -6.59
N LEU A 96 -8.41 8.68 -5.69
CA LEU A 96 -9.56 7.83 -5.99
C LEU A 96 -10.81 8.67 -6.29
N HIS A 97 -11.07 9.69 -5.48
CA HIS A 97 -12.23 10.56 -5.65
C HIS A 97 -12.17 11.33 -6.98
N GLU A 98 -11.01 11.92 -7.31
CA GLU A 98 -10.79 12.62 -8.59
C GLU A 98 -10.95 11.71 -9.80
N ALA A 99 -10.48 10.46 -9.70
CA ALA A 99 -10.64 9.45 -10.74
C ALA A 99 -12.06 8.84 -10.80
N GLY A 100 -12.94 9.14 -9.84
CA GLY A 100 -14.26 8.52 -9.71
C GLY A 100 -14.21 7.02 -9.39
N LEU A 101 -13.10 6.56 -8.81
CA LEU A 101 -12.86 5.17 -8.41
C LEU A 101 -13.17 4.97 -6.93
N THR A 102 -13.22 3.71 -6.49
CA THR A 102 -13.50 3.33 -5.10
C THR A 102 -12.47 2.35 -4.56
N ARG A 103 -12.38 2.30 -3.23
CA ARG A 103 -11.61 1.27 -2.50
C ARG A 103 -12.29 -0.09 -2.50
N GLU A 104 -13.62 -0.09 -2.57
CA GLU A 104 -14.45 -1.30 -2.48
C GLU A 104 -14.26 -2.18 -3.73
N ALA A 105 -14.13 -3.48 -3.54
CA ALA A 105 -14.11 -4.43 -4.65
C ALA A 105 -15.48 -4.46 -5.34
N ASN A 106 -15.52 -4.41 -6.67
CA ASN A 106 -16.75 -4.54 -7.48
C ASN A 106 -17.86 -3.51 -7.25
N THR A 107 -17.56 -2.24 -6.91
CA THR A 107 -18.62 -1.22 -6.95
C THR A 107 -18.75 -0.65 -8.35
N GLN A 108 -19.80 -1.06 -9.08
CA GLN A 108 -20.27 -0.26 -10.21
C GLN A 108 -20.89 1.01 -9.63
N VAL A 109 -20.24 2.16 -9.83
CA VAL A 109 -20.84 3.45 -9.51
C VAL A 109 -21.97 3.69 -10.53
N ILE A 110 -23.19 3.27 -10.19
CA ILE A 110 -24.37 3.60 -10.99
C ILE A 110 -24.65 5.09 -10.76
N ARG A 111 -24.21 5.93 -11.69
CA ARG A 111 -24.61 7.34 -11.73
C ARG A 111 -26.04 7.41 -12.28
N PHE A 112 -26.99 7.81 -11.44
CA PHE A 112 -28.33 8.14 -11.91
C PHE A 112 -28.26 9.47 -12.70
N PRO A 113 -28.75 9.52 -13.95
CA PRO A 113 -28.95 10.79 -14.63
C PRO A 113 -30.02 11.61 -13.88
N LYS A 114 -29.79 12.93 -13.79
CA LYS A 114 -30.80 13.89 -13.29
C LYS A 114 -31.98 13.97 -14.25
#